data_AF-A0A6B3HU53-F1
#
_entry.id   AF-A0A6B3HU53-F1
#
_cell.length_a   1.000
_cell.length_b   1.000
_cell.length_c   1.000
_cell.angle_alpha   90.00
_cell.angle_beta   90.00
_cell.angle_gamma   90.00
#
_symmetry.space_group_name_H-M   'P 1'
#
loop_
_entity.id
_entity.type
_entity.pdbx_description
1 polymer ?
#
loop_
_entity_poly.entity_id
_entity_poly.type
_entity_poly.pdbx_seq_one_letter_code
_entity_poly.pdbx_strand_id
1 'polypeptide(L)'
;YLRVCEAILHLPKPVVVGLTGAAAGAGAEIACAADFRLADTRASIGSCLAGVGHVGNVVLMSRLTGPARATEIYLTGRMVSGDEAVRL
;
A
#
# COMPACT_ATOMS: atom_id res chain seq x y z
N TYR A 1 -5.85 11.93 -3.84
CA TYR A 1 -5.92 10.54 -3.33
C TYR A 1 -6.02 10.49 -1.81
N LEU A 2 -5.40 11.39 -1.04
CA LEU A 2 -5.53 11.40 0.44
C LEU A 2 -6.99 11.41 0.95
N ARG A 3 -7.86 12.26 0.39
CA ARG A 3 -9.31 12.25 0.70
C ARG A 3 -10.01 10.93 0.34
N VAL A 4 -9.50 10.20 -0.65
CA VAL A 4 -10.04 8.88 -1.03
C VAL A 4 -9.66 7.85 0.04
N CYS A 5 -8.40 7.85 0.47
CA CYS A 5 -7.97 6.98 1.57
C CYS A 5 -8.73 7.29 2.85
N GLU A 6 -8.95 8.56 3.18
CA GLU A 6 -9.76 8.97 4.33
C GLU A 6 -11.21 8.49 4.22
N ALA A 7 -11.85 8.63 3.05
CA ALA A 7 -13.20 8.13 2.83
C ALA A 7 -13.29 6.61 2.98
N ILE A 8 -12.29 5.86 2.51
CA ILE A 8 -12.22 4.40 2.67
C ILE A 8 -12.10 4.03 4.15
N LEU A 9 -11.19 4.68 4.89
CA LEU A 9 -10.94 4.40 6.31
C LEU A 9 -12.16 4.66 7.22
N HIS A 10 -13.07 5.54 6.81
CA HIS A 10 -14.28 5.89 7.58
C HIS A 10 -15.56 5.29 6.98
N LEU A 11 -15.45 4.43 5.96
CA LEU A 11 -16.63 3.82 5.34
C LEU A 11 -17.27 2.84 6.34
N PRO A 12 -18.60 2.87 6.56
CA PRO A 12 -19.27 1.95 7.48
C PRO A 12 -19.41 0.51 6.93
N LYS A 13 -18.80 0.23 5.77
CA LYS A 13 -18.87 -1.05 5.07
C LYS A 13 -17.45 -1.52 4.75
N PRO A 14 -17.17 -2.83 4.80
CA PRO A 14 -15.86 -3.36 4.42
C PRO A 14 -15.50 -3.02 2.97
N VAL A 15 -14.23 -2.67 2.75
CA VAL A 15 -13.63 -2.39 1.45
C VAL A 15 -12.63 -3.48 1.10
N VAL A 16 -12.85 -4.14 -0.04
CA VAL A 16 -11.96 -5.17 -0.58
C VAL A 16 -11.36 -4.64 -1.88
N VAL A 17 -10.03 -4.67 -1.99
CA VAL A 17 -9.31 -4.29 -3.21
C VAL A 17 -8.67 -5.50 -3.87
N GLY A 18 -8.84 -5.63 -5.18
CA GLY A 18 -8.12 -6.60 -6.00
C GLY A 18 -6.89 -5.97 -6.64
N LEU A 19 -5.73 -6.62 -6.50
CA LEU A 19 -4.46 -6.21 -7.10
C LEU A 19 -4.10 -7.21 -8.21
N THR A 20 -4.23 -6.79 -9.47
CA THR A 20 -3.92 -7.62 -10.66
C THR A 20 -2.60 -7.24 -11.34
N GLY A 21 -1.83 -6.32 -10.76
CA GLY A 21 -0.59 -5.81 -11.30
C GLY A 21 0.10 -4.85 -10.33
N ALA A 22 0.89 -3.91 -10.85
CA ALA A 22 1.60 -2.94 -10.02
C ALA A 22 0.67 -1.88 -9.43
N ALA A 23 0.52 -1.88 -8.11
CA ALA A 23 -0.04 -0.80 -7.31
C ALA A 23 1.11 0.08 -6.80
N ALA A 24 1.45 1.12 -7.57
CA ALA A 24 2.52 2.05 -7.24
C ALA A 24 1.97 3.41 -6.76
N GLY A 25 2.67 4.09 -5.86
CA GLY A 25 2.32 5.46 -5.45
C GLY A 25 0.95 5.55 -4.79
N ALA A 26 0.12 6.47 -5.29
CA ALA A 26 -1.24 6.65 -4.81
C ALA A 26 -2.08 5.37 -4.88
N GLY A 27 -1.82 4.48 -5.85
CA GLY A 27 -2.49 3.18 -5.93
C GLY A 27 -2.15 2.27 -4.75
N ALA A 28 -0.88 2.27 -4.30
CA ALA A 28 -0.47 1.55 -3.11
C ALA A 28 -1.14 2.10 -1.85
N GLU A 29 -1.23 3.44 -1.73
CA GLU A 29 -1.86 4.06 -0.56
C GLU A 29 -3.36 3.74 -0.46
N ILE A 30 -4.07 3.79 -1.58
CA ILE A 30 -5.48 3.40 -1.64
C ILE A 30 -5.63 1.92 -1.27
N ALA A 31 -4.73 1.06 -1.78
CA ALA A 31 -4.74 -0.35 -1.43
C ALA A 31 -4.45 -0.59 0.06
N CYS A 32 -3.57 0.20 0.68
CA CYS A 32 -3.28 0.14 2.11
C CYS A 32 -4.43 0.67 2.98
N ALA A 33 -5.28 1.55 2.44
CA ALA A 33 -6.45 2.06 3.16
C ALA A 33 -7.60 1.05 3.25
N ALA A 34 -7.68 0.09 2.31
CA ALA A 34 -8.73 -0.93 2.30
C ALA A 34 -8.62 -1.91 3.50
N ASP A 35 -9.72 -2.59 3.82
CA ASP A 35 -9.71 -3.63 4.87
C ASP A 35 -8.99 -4.89 4.38
N PHE A 36 -9.30 -5.33 3.15
CA PHE A 36 -8.73 -6.53 2.56
C PHE A 36 -8.07 -6.25 1.21
N ARG A 37 -6.96 -6.95 0.96
CA ARG A 37 -6.22 -6.94 -0.30
C ARG A 37 -6.17 -8.36 -0.85
N LEU A 38 -6.69 -8.56 -2.06
CA LEU A 38 -6.58 -9.80 -2.80
C LEU A 38 -5.56 -9.59 -3.91
N ALA A 39 -4.40 -10.22 -3.80
CA ALA A 39 -3.31 -10.03 -4.74
C ALA A 39 -3.18 -11.22 -5.69
N ASP A 40 -3.12 -10.93 -6.99
CA ASP A 40 -2.67 -11.89 -7.99
C ASP A 40 -1.17 -12.21 -7.79
N THR A 41 -0.72 -13.37 -8.26
CA THR A 41 0.69 -13.76 -8.23
C THR A 41 1.62 -12.78 -8.95
N ARG A 42 1.11 -12.03 -9.92
CA ARG A 42 1.86 -10.99 -10.66
C ARG A 42 1.74 -9.60 -10.03
N ALA A 43 0.98 -9.46 -8.95
CA ALA A 43 0.80 -8.18 -8.29
C ALA A 43 2.09 -7.72 -7.62
N SER A 44 2.26 -6.41 -7.56
CA SER A 44 3.28 -5.79 -6.72
C SER A 44 2.74 -4.50 -6.12
N ILE A 45 3.18 -4.15 -4.92
CA ILE A 45 2.73 -2.96 -4.19
C ILE A 45 3.93 -2.18 -3.65
N GLY A 46 3.90 -0.85 -3.76
CA GLY A 46 4.99 -0.02 -3.25
C GLY A 46 4.71 1.46 -3.37
N SER A 47 5.27 2.26 -2.46
CA SER A 47 5.07 3.71 -2.49
C SER A 47 5.73 4.35 -3.70
N CYS A 48 6.98 4.00 -4.06
CA CYS A 48 7.75 4.62 -5.16
C CYS A 48 7.84 6.17 -5.14
N LEU A 49 7.32 6.84 -4.11
CA LEU A 49 7.24 8.30 -4.01
C LEU A 49 8.52 8.91 -3.43
N ALA A 50 9.37 8.11 -2.78
CA ALA A 50 10.66 8.55 -2.25
C ALA A 50 11.59 9.13 -3.34
N GLY A 51 11.58 8.55 -4.55
CA GLY A 51 12.40 9.00 -5.67
C GLY A 51 12.06 10.41 -6.19
N VAL A 52 10.88 10.94 -5.85
CA VAL A 52 10.44 12.30 -6.24
C VAL A 52 10.29 13.23 -5.04
N GLY A 53 10.85 12.85 -3.88
CA GLY A 53 10.81 13.66 -2.66
C GLY A 53 9.42 13.79 -2.04
N HIS A 54 8.46 12.96 -2.44
CA HIS A 54 7.09 13.04 -1.95
C HIS A 54 6.90 12.09 -0.78
N VAL A 55 6.56 12.64 0.39
CA VAL A 55 6.17 11.85 1.56
C VAL A 55 4.75 11.34 1.41
N GLY A 56 4.64 10.13 0.86
CA GLY A 56 3.40 9.38 0.79
C GLY A 56 2.93 8.93 2.18
N ASN A 57 1.76 8.30 2.22
CA ASN A 57 1.10 7.86 3.45
C ASN A 57 1.75 6.57 4.03
N VAL A 58 3.03 6.64 4.37
CA VAL A 58 3.82 5.54 4.96
C VAL A 58 3.19 5.02 6.25
N VAL A 59 2.39 5.86 6.89
CA VAL A 59 1.58 5.53 8.07
C VAL A 59 0.63 4.37 7.80
N LEU A 60 -0.06 4.35 6.65
CA LEU A 60 -0.98 3.26 6.32
C LEU A 60 -0.24 1.95 6.06
N MET A 61 0.89 2.00 5.34
CA MET A 61 1.72 0.82 5.13
C MET A 61 2.32 0.30 6.44
N SER A 62 2.73 1.21 7.34
CA SER A 62 3.23 0.85 8.67
C SER A 62 2.21 0.14 9.54
N ARG A 63 0.90 0.36 9.34
CA ARG A 63 -0.15 -0.40 10.05
C ARG A 63 -0.26 -1.85 9.57
N LEU A 64 0.18 -2.13 8.35
CA LEU A 64 0.13 -3.47 7.76
C LEU A 64 1.41 -4.25 8.02
N THR A 65 2.58 -3.65 7.78
CA THR A 65 3.87 -4.37 7.78
C THR A 65 4.73 -4.10 9.02
N GLY A 66 4.24 -3.25 9.94
CA GLY A 66 5.05 -2.68 11.01
C GLY A 66 6.04 -1.59 10.55
N PRO A 67 6.57 -0.78 11.49
CA PRO A 67 7.33 0.43 11.19
C PRO A 67 8.67 0.18 10.53
N ALA A 68 9.39 -0.87 10.94
CA ALA A 68 10.70 -1.19 10.39
C ALA A 68 10.61 -1.55 8.90
N ARG A 69 9.67 -2.44 8.53
CA ARG A 69 9.49 -2.87 7.15
C ARG A 69 8.91 -1.76 6.28
N ALA A 70 7.95 -1.00 6.80
CA ALA A 70 7.38 0.13 6.06
C ALA A 70 8.44 1.20 5.76
N THR A 71 9.33 1.49 6.70
CA THR A 71 10.44 2.43 6.50
C THR A 71 11.41 1.91 5.44
N GLU A 72 11.77 0.62 5.48
CA GLU A 72 12.63 -0.01 4.48
C GLU A 72 12.02 0.04 3.08
N ILE A 73 10.77 -0.39 2.90
CA ILE A 73 10.07 -0.35 1.62
C ILE A 73 9.98 1.09 1.10
N TYR A 74 9.68 2.04 1.98
CA TYR A 74 9.52 3.43 1.60
C TYR A 74 10.85 4.08 1.19
N LEU A 75 11.89 3.97 2.00
CA LEU A 75 13.19 4.60 1.75
C LEU A 75 13.92 3.99 0.55
N THR A 76 13.81 2.67 0.35
CA THR A 76 14.39 2.01 -0.82
C THR A 76 13.57 2.24 -2.09
N GLY A 77 12.30 2.60 -1.95
CA GLY A 77 11.36 2.74 -3.07
C GLY A 77 11.05 1.43 -3.79
N ARG A 78 11.45 0.27 -3.23
CA ARG A 78 11.26 -1.03 -3.88
C ARG A 78 9.80 -1.42 -3.93
N MET A 79 9.47 -2.25 -4.92
CA MET A 79 8.17 -2.90 -5.01
C MET A 79 8.18 -4.20 -4.20
N VAL A 80 7.10 -4.45 -3.46
CA VAL A 80 6.83 -5.69 -2.72
C VAL A 80 5.99 -6.59 -3.62
N SER A 81 6.41 -7.83 -3.86
CA SER A 81 5.60 -8.77 -4.66
C SER A 81 4.36 -9.24 -3.89
N GLY A 82 3.35 -9.73 -4.60
CA GLY A 82 2.15 -10.31 -3.99
C GLY A 82 2.49 -11.42 -2.98
N ASP A 83 3.42 -12.31 -3.32
CA ASP A 83 3.88 -13.38 -2.43
C ASP A 83 4.56 -12.87 -1.16
N GLU A 84 5.36 -11.81 -1.27
CA GLU A 84 5.97 -11.18 -0.10
C GLU A 84 4.92 -10.48 0.76
N ALA A 85 3.98 -9.76 0.14
CA ALA A 85 2.93 -9.03 0.83
C ALA A 85 2.03 -9.92 1.70
N VAL A 86 1.82 -11.19 1.30
CA VAL A 86 1.05 -12.17 2.11
C VAL A 86 1.79 -12.62 3.37
N ARG A 87 3.13 -12.51 3.40
CA ARG A 87 3.98 -12.95 4.53
C ARG A 87 4.31 -11.85 5.53
N LEU A 88 4.01 -10.59 5.19
CA LEU A 88 4.24 -9.42 6.04
C LEU A 88 3.05 -9.17 6.95
#